data_AF-A0AAW2NAY6-F1
#
_entry.id   AF-A0AAW2NAY6-F1
#
_cell.length_a   1.000
_cell.length_b   1.000
_cell.length_c   1.000
_cell.angle_alpha   90.00
_cell.angle_beta   90.00
_cell.angle_gamma   90.00
#
_symmetry.space_group_name_H-M   'P 1'
#
loop_
_entity.id
_entity.type
_entity.pdbx_description
1 polymer ?
#
loop_
_entity_poly.entity_id
_entity_poly.type
_entity_poly.pdbx_seq_one_letter_code
_entity_poly.pdbx_strand_id
1 'polypeptide(L)'
;MPGLDPKVAVYHLSVKKGARPVKQGQHRFRLELIPLIEGEVNKLIEVGFIREVKYPMWISSIILVRKKNGKIRVCVDFRDLNNACPKDDFPLSIAELMIDATTGHEALSFMDKSSGYNQIRMAPADGN
;
A
#
# COMPACT_ATOMS: atom_id res chain seq x y z
N MET A 1 -14.31 -7.01 0.55
CA MET A 1 -13.72 -7.96 -0.42
C MET A 1 -12.69 -8.77 0.35
N PRO A 2 -12.89 -10.08 0.56
CA PRO A 2 -11.89 -10.86 1.27
C PRO A 2 -10.60 -10.88 0.44
N GLY A 3 -9.47 -10.53 1.06
CA GLY A 3 -8.16 -10.70 0.44
C GLY A 3 -7.84 -12.17 0.17
N LEU A 4 -6.65 -12.45 -0.36
CA LEU A 4 -6.17 -13.80 -0.56
C LEU A 4 -6.11 -14.57 0.78
N ASP A 5 -6.31 -15.89 0.70
CA ASP A 5 -6.13 -16.76 1.87
C ASP A 5 -4.69 -16.62 2.41
N PRO A 6 -4.49 -16.32 3.69
CA PRO A 6 -3.16 -16.25 4.30
C PRO A 6 -2.30 -17.51 4.13
N LYS A 7 -2.92 -18.68 3.87
CA LYS A 7 -2.19 -19.91 3.52
C LYS A 7 -1.54 -19.86 2.15
N VAL A 8 -2.05 -19.01 1.25
CA VAL A 8 -1.51 -18.82 -0.10
C VAL A 8 -0.41 -17.77 -0.08
N ALA A 9 -0.66 -16.61 0.52
CA ALA A 9 0.31 -15.53 0.57
C ALA A 9 0.11 -14.60 1.78
N VAL A 10 1.22 -14.29 2.45
CA VAL A 10 1.33 -13.27 3.49
C VAL A 10 2.62 -12.50 3.25
N TYR A 11 2.54 -11.17 3.36
CA TYR A 11 3.69 -10.30 3.25
C TYR A 11 4.38 -10.12 4.61
N HIS A 12 5.69 -10.31 4.63
CA HIS A 12 6.53 -10.06 5.79
C HIS A 12 7.39 -8.81 5.53
N LEU A 13 7.35 -7.87 6.47
CA LEU A 13 8.08 -6.61 6.37
C LEU A 13 9.54 -6.82 6.77
N SER A 14 10.44 -6.69 5.81
CA SER A 14 11.87 -6.85 6.04
C SER A 14 12.52 -5.54 6.48
N VAL A 15 12.54 -5.26 7.79
CA VAL A 15 13.26 -4.09 8.33
C VAL A 15 14.71 -4.48 8.66
N LYS A 16 15.70 -3.68 8.23
CA LYS A 16 17.13 -3.93 8.54
C LYS A 16 17.36 -4.02 10.05
N LYS A 17 18.16 -5.00 10.47
CA LYS A 17 18.54 -5.17 11.89
C LYS A 17 19.23 -3.90 12.39
N GLY A 18 18.68 -3.31 13.46
CA GLY A 18 19.20 -2.06 14.05
C GLY A 18 18.67 -0.77 13.42
N ALA A 19 17.74 -0.84 12.46
CA ALA A 19 17.06 0.35 11.98
C ALA A 19 16.26 1.01 13.12
N ARG A 20 16.39 2.33 13.24
CA ARG A 20 15.69 3.10 14.27
C ARG A 20 14.28 3.45 13.78
N PRO A 21 13.23 3.16 14.55
CA PRO A 21 11.88 3.59 14.21
C PRO A 21 11.76 5.10 14.10
N VAL A 22 11.01 5.57 13.11
CA VAL A 22 10.74 7.00 12.89
C VAL A 22 9.26 7.28 13.16
N LYS A 23 9.00 8.34 13.92
CA LYS A 23 7.66 8.88 14.15
C LYS A 23 7.53 10.24 13.48
N GLN A 24 6.96 10.24 12.28
CA GLN A 24 6.70 11.47 11.53
C GLN A 24 5.61 12.29 12.23
N GLY A 25 5.78 13.61 12.23
CA GLY A 25 4.75 14.53 12.68
C GLY A 25 3.56 14.53 11.73
N GLN A 26 2.35 14.67 12.26
CA GLN A 26 1.16 14.81 11.44
C GLN A 26 1.18 16.12 10.65
N HIS A 27 0.86 16.05 9.36
CA HIS A 27 0.69 17.25 8.54
C HIS A 27 -0.55 18.04 8.96
N ARG A 28 -0.43 19.37 8.90
CA ARG A 28 -1.58 20.26 9.07
C ARG A 28 -2.39 20.28 7.77
N PHE A 29 -3.67 19.95 7.87
CA PHE A 29 -4.60 20.04 6.76
C PHE A 29 -5.52 21.25 6.92
N ARG A 30 -6.03 21.75 5.79
CA ARG A 30 -7.11 22.74 5.80
C ARG A 30 -8.37 22.08 6.37
N LEU A 31 -9.14 22.83 7.16
CA LEU A 31 -10.33 22.32 7.85
C LEU A 31 -11.33 21.67 6.88
N GLU A 32 -11.50 22.24 5.69
CA GLU A 32 -12.38 21.72 4.63
C GLU A 32 -12.00 20.30 4.14
N LEU A 33 -10.73 19.91 4.27
CA LEU A 33 -10.25 18.60 3.82
C LEU A 33 -10.44 17.52 4.88
N ILE A 34 -10.57 17.87 6.16
CA ILE A 34 -10.65 16.90 7.26
C ILE A 34 -11.81 15.91 7.08
N PRO A 35 -13.05 16.34 6.77
CA PRO A 35 -14.16 15.40 6.59
C PRO A 35 -13.95 14.45 5.41
N LEU A 36 -13.26 14.91 4.36
CA LEU A 36 -12.95 14.08 3.20
C LEU A 36 -11.91 13.02 3.54
N ILE A 37 -10.92 13.36 4.37
CA ILE A 37 -9.89 12.44 4.86
C ILE A 37 -10.53 11.38 5.74
N GLU A 38 -11.32 11.79 6.73
CA GLU A 38 -12.05 10.89 7.62
C GLU A 38 -12.94 9.94 6.83
N GLY A 39 -13.67 10.45 5.82
CA GLY A 39 -14.51 9.64 4.95
C GLY A 39 -13.72 8.59 4.14
N GLU A 40 -12.48 8.87 3.72
CA GLU A 40 -11.66 7.89 3.01
C GLU A 40 -11.04 6.87 3.98
N VAL A 41 -10.57 7.32 5.15
CA VAL A 41 -10.00 6.46 6.19
C VAL A 41 -11.06 5.49 6.74
N ASN A 42 -12.27 5.97 7.01
CA ASN A 42 -13.36 5.12 7.50
C ASN A 42 -13.73 4.02 6.50
N LYS A 43 -13.76 4.32 5.20
CA LYS A 43 -13.97 3.28 4.16
C LYS A 43 -12.87 2.22 4.19
N LEU A 44 -11.61 2.61 4.39
CA LEU A 44 -10.51 1.66 4.48
C LEU A 44 -10.62 0.77 5.72
N ILE A 45 -11.13 1.31 6.84
CA ILE A 45 -11.42 0.56 8.06
C ILE A 45 -12.59 -0.40 7.84
N GLU A 46 -13.71 0.08 7.28
CA GLU A 46 -14.92 -0.71 7.01
C GLU A 46 -14.65 -1.91 6.08
N VAL A 47 -13.80 -1.71 5.07
CA VAL A 47 -13.40 -2.79 4.15
C VAL A 47 -12.38 -3.75 4.80
N GLY A 48 -11.77 -3.35 5.92
CA GLY A 48 -10.78 -4.14 6.66
C GLY A 48 -9.36 -4.06 6.09
N PHE A 49 -9.04 -3.03 5.31
CA PHE A 49 -7.70 -2.82 4.77
C PHE A 49 -6.74 -2.19 5.79
N ILE A 50 -7.27 -1.39 6.71
CA ILE A 50 -6.51 -0.82 7.83
C ILE A 50 -7.25 -1.06 9.14
N ARG A 51 -6.52 -0.95 10.24
CA ARG A 51 -7.04 -1.13 11.61
C ARG A 51 -6.37 -0.13 12.54
N GLU A 52 -7.00 0.12 13.68
CA GLU A 52 -6.39 0.87 14.76
C GLU A 52 -5.26 0.05 15.41
N VAL A 53 -4.15 0.73 15.75
CA VAL A 53 -2.99 0.15 16.43
C VAL A 53 -2.65 1.02 17.63
N LYS A 54 -2.37 0.39 18.77
CA LYS A 54 -1.97 1.09 20.00
C LYS A 54 -0.46 1.07 20.15
N TYR A 55 0.10 2.22 20.52
CA TYR A 55 1.53 2.41 20.80
C TYR A 55 2.49 2.01 19.66
N PRO A 56 2.25 2.45 18.40
CA PRO A 56 3.12 2.10 17.30
C PRO A 56 4.53 2.67 17.48
N MET A 57 5.53 1.90 17.07
CA MET A 57 6.93 2.36 17.04
C MET A 57 7.21 3.22 15.81
N TRP A 58 6.62 2.85 14.67
CA TRP A 58 6.71 3.58 13.41
C TRP A 58 5.44 4.40 13.17
N ILE A 59 5.59 5.67 12.80
CA ILE A 59 4.46 6.51 12.40
C ILE A 59 4.83 7.22 11.10
N SER A 60 4.06 6.95 10.06
CA SER A 60 4.12 7.66 8.78
C SER A 60 2.97 8.65 8.68
N SER A 61 3.29 9.84 8.20
CA SER A 61 2.30 10.89 7.93
C SER A 61 1.46 10.54 6.70
N ILE A 62 0.24 11.06 6.66
CA ILE A 62 -0.62 10.96 5.48
C ILE A 62 -0.38 12.16 4.55
N ILE A 63 -0.49 11.90 3.25
CA ILE A 63 -0.39 12.88 2.18
C ILE A 63 -1.64 12.80 1.31
N LEU A 64 -2.12 13.96 0.86
CA LEU A 64 -3.32 14.05 0.03
C LEU A 64 -2.94 14.22 -1.42
N VAL A 65 -3.49 13.34 -2.27
CA VAL A 65 -3.30 13.43 -3.72
C VAL A 65 -4.66 13.68 -4.36
N ARG A 66 -4.75 14.67 -5.24
CA ARG A 66 -5.96 14.92 -6.03
C ARG A 66 -5.99 13.98 -7.23
N LYS A 67 -7.08 13.22 -7.37
CA LYS A 67 -7.36 12.43 -8.57
C LYS A 67 -7.86 13.37 -9.69
N LYS A 68 -7.72 12.92 -10.95
CA LYS A 68 -8.22 13.64 -12.13
C LYS A 68 -9.73 13.94 -12.06
N ASN A 69 -10.50 13.09 -11.37
CA ASN A 69 -11.94 13.26 -11.19
C ASN A 69 -12.31 14.21 -10.02
N GLY A 70 -11.37 14.99 -9.49
CA GLY A 70 -11.60 15.94 -8.40
C GLY A 70 -11.67 15.33 -7.00
N LYS A 71 -11.76 14.00 -6.87
CA LYS A 71 -11.73 13.31 -5.56
C LYS A 71 -10.32 13.33 -4.97
N ILE A 72 -10.23 13.25 -3.65
CA ILE A 72 -8.94 13.05 -2.96
C ILE A 72 -8.60 11.56 -2.86
N ARG A 73 -7.32 11.27 -2.70
CA ARG A 73 -6.77 9.99 -2.27
C ARG A 73 -5.90 10.23 -1.05
N VAL A 74 -6.17 9.53 0.03
CA VAL A 74 -5.27 9.47 1.18
C VAL A 74 -4.16 8.48 0.85
N CYS A 75 -2.92 8.97 0.87
CA CYS A 75 -1.71 8.18 0.69
C CYS A 75 -0.88 8.25 1.98
N VAL A 76 -0.04 7.26 2.22
CA VAL A 76 0.86 7.22 3.37
C VAL A 76 2.28 7.44 2.90
N ASP A 77 3.02 8.33 3.56
CA ASP A 77 4.42 8.59 3.25
C ASP A 77 5.33 7.56 3.91
N PHE A 78 5.66 6.50 3.16
CA PHE A 78 6.54 5.43 3.61
C PHE A 78 8.03 5.71 3.39
N ARG A 79 8.47 6.94 3.06
CA ARG A 79 9.89 7.22 2.75
C ARG A 79 10.86 6.71 3.82
N ASP A 80 10.59 6.99 5.10
CA ASP A 80 11.48 6.56 6.19
C ASP A 80 11.46 5.03 6.38
N LEU A 81 10.28 4.42 6.25
CA LEU A 81 10.13 2.97 6.35
C LEU A 81 10.84 2.27 5.18
N ASN A 82 10.67 2.77 3.96
CA ASN A 82 11.30 2.22 2.75
C ASN A 82 12.83 2.32 2.81
N ASN A 83 13.38 3.39 3.41
CA ASN A 83 14.83 3.52 3.63
C ASN A 83 15.37 2.48 4.62
N ALA A 84 14.55 2.10 5.61
CA ALA A 84 14.87 1.08 6.61
C ALA A 84 14.76 -0.35 6.06
N CYS A 85 14.00 -0.57 4.98
CA CYS A 85 13.94 -1.84 4.28
C CYS A 85 15.15 -2.03 3.34
N PRO A 86 15.60 -3.28 3.10
CA PRO A 86 16.50 -3.57 1.98
C PRO A 86 15.75 -3.32 0.66
N LYS A 87 16.50 -2.98 -0.39
CA LYS A 87 15.94 -2.93 -1.73
C LYS A 87 15.66 -4.35 -2.20
N ASP A 88 14.59 -4.48 -2.97
CA ASP A 88 14.25 -5.74 -3.61
C ASP A 88 15.08 -5.90 -4.89
N ASP A 89 15.69 -7.08 -5.05
CA ASP A 89 16.48 -7.45 -6.23
C ASP A 89 15.66 -8.27 -7.24
N PHE A 90 14.37 -8.52 -6.98
CA PHE A 90 13.50 -9.20 -7.93
C PHE A 90 13.21 -8.29 -9.14
N PRO A 91 13.60 -8.70 -10.37
CA PRO A 91 13.34 -7.90 -11.55
C PRO A 91 11.84 -7.88 -11.84
N LEU A 92 11.31 -6.69 -12.08
CA LEU A 92 10.01 -6.56 -12.72
C LEU A 92 10.12 -7.05 -14.16
N SER A 93 9.12 -7.79 -14.64
CA SER A 93 9.09 -8.20 -16.04
C SER A 93 9.12 -6.97 -16.94
N ILE A 94 9.96 -7.04 -17.98
CA ILE A 94 10.03 -5.99 -18.99
C ILE A 94 8.79 -6.12 -19.87
N ALA A 95 8.06 -5.02 -20.06
CA ALA A 95 6.81 -5.03 -20.84
C ALA A 95 7.01 -5.53 -22.28
N GLU A 96 8.15 -5.21 -22.90
CA GLU A 96 8.50 -5.68 -24.25
C GLU A 96 8.61 -7.20 -24.32
N LEU A 97 9.23 -7.84 -23.32
CA LEU A 97 9.31 -9.32 -23.27
C LEU A 97 7.93 -9.97 -23.16
N MET A 98 7.01 -9.33 -22.43
CA MET A 98 5.63 -9.81 -22.34
C MET A 98 4.90 -9.69 -23.68
N ILE A 99 5.13 -8.59 -24.42
CA ILE A 99 4.55 -8.37 -25.76
C ILE A 99 5.09 -9.39 -26.75
N ASP A 100 6.42 -9.57 -26.79
CA ASP A 100 7.07 -10.53 -27.69
C ASP A 100 6.57 -11.96 -27.43
N ALA A 101 6.43 -12.34 -26.15
CA ALA A 101 5.90 -13.65 -25.76
C ALA A 101 4.45 -13.89 -26.22
N THR A 102 3.68 -12.82 -26.43
CA THR A 102 2.30 -12.90 -26.93
C THR A 102 2.19 -12.91 -28.45
N THR A 103 3.29 -12.73 -29.18
CA THR A 103 3.30 -12.74 -30.65
C THR A 103 2.82 -14.09 -31.19
N GLY A 104 1.99 -14.07 -32.24
CA GLY A 104 1.45 -15.28 -32.88
C GLY A 104 0.22 -15.89 -32.21
N HIS A 105 -0.28 -15.31 -31.11
CA HIS A 105 -1.56 -15.70 -30.52
C HIS A 105 -2.72 -14.98 -31.21
N GLU A 106 -3.81 -15.70 -31.49
CA GLU A 106 -4.98 -15.16 -32.20
C GLU A 106 -5.87 -14.26 -31.32
N ALA A 107 -5.75 -14.37 -29.99
CA ALA A 107 -6.54 -13.60 -29.03
C ALA A 107 -5.72 -13.25 -27.78
N LEU A 108 -5.99 -12.06 -27.24
CA LEU A 108 -5.44 -11.58 -25.97
C LEU A 108 -6.57 -11.16 -25.04
N SER A 109 -6.46 -11.53 -23.77
CA SER A 109 -7.36 -11.07 -22.71
C SER A 109 -6.58 -10.25 -21.69
N PHE A 110 -7.14 -9.09 -21.31
CA PHE A 110 -6.56 -8.23 -20.28
C PHE A 110 -7.39 -8.33 -19.01
N MET A 111 -6.74 -8.63 -17.89
CA MET A 111 -7.36 -8.72 -16.58
C MET A 111 -6.65 -7.75 -15.63
N ASP A 112 -7.41 -6.84 -15.02
CA ASP A 112 -6.92 -5.97 -13.96
C ASP A 112 -7.45 -6.45 -12.60
N LYS A 113 -6.58 -6.42 -11.60
CA LYS A 113 -6.92 -6.82 -10.24
C LYS A 113 -7.20 -5.59 -9.39
N SER A 114 -8.47 -5.40 -9.07
CA SER A 114 -8.91 -4.30 -8.20
C SER A 114 -8.22 -4.38 -6.83
N SER A 115 -7.73 -3.24 -6.35
CA SER A 115 -7.04 -3.12 -5.06
C SER A 115 -5.90 -4.13 -4.88
N GLY A 116 -5.15 -4.44 -5.94
CA GLY A 116 -4.16 -5.52 -5.98
C GLY A 116 -3.24 -5.63 -4.75
N TYR A 117 -2.68 -4.50 -4.30
CA TYR A 117 -1.84 -4.43 -3.10
C TYR A 117 -2.56 -4.87 -1.82
N ASN A 118 -3.80 -4.46 -1.63
CA ASN A 118 -4.56 -4.72 -0.41
C ASN A 118 -5.12 -6.16 -0.33
N GLN A 119 -4.89 -6.97 -1.37
CA GLN A 119 -5.31 -8.37 -1.36
C GLN A 119 -4.32 -9.28 -0.62
N ILE A 120 -3.06 -8.89 -0.48
CA ILE A 120 -2.06 -9.65 0.29
C ILE A 120 -2.02 -9.09 1.71
N ARG A 121 -2.22 -9.95 2.70
CA ARG A 121 -2.22 -9.53 4.11
C ARG A 121 -0.80 -9.40 4.64
N MET A 122 -0.60 -8.44 5.54
CA MET A 122 0.61 -8.35 6.36
C MET A 122 0.64 -9.50 7.37
N ALA A 123 1.85 -9.98 7.70
CA ALA A 123 2.03 -10.90 8.80
C ALA A 123 1.58 -10.24 10.12
N PRO A 124 0.92 -10.96 11.04
CA PRO A 124 0.44 -10.38 12.29
C PRO A 124 1.55 -9.74 13.14
N ALA A 125 2.78 -10.26 13.07
CA ALA A 125 3.93 -9.73 13.77
C ALA A 125 4.38 -8.35 13.27
N ASP A 126 4.12 -8.04 12.01
CA ASP A 126 4.58 -6.79 11.35
C ASP A 126 3.52 -5.68 11.40
N GLY A 127 2.35 -5.97 11.98
CA GLY A 127 1.22 -5.04 12.02
C GLY A 127 1.22 -4.07 13.20
N ASN A 128 2.29 -4.00 14.00
CA ASN A 128 2.39 -3.22 15.25
C ASN A 128 3.46 -2.13 15.20
#